data_AF-A0AAW9XCL7-F1
#
_entry.id   AF-A0AAW9XCL7-F1
#
_cell.length_a   1.000
_cell.length_b   1.000
_cell.length_c   1.000
_cell.angle_alpha   90.00
_cell.angle_beta   90.00
_cell.angle_gamma   90.00
#
_symmetry.space_group_name_H-M   'P 1'
#
loop_
_entity.id
_entity.type
_entity.pdbx_description
1 polymer ?
#
loop_
_entity_poly.entity_id
_entity_poly.type
_entity_poly.pdbx_seq_one_letter_code
_entity_poly.pdbx_strand_id
1 'polypeptide(L)' 'GMTQDFTLEEVGKQFDVTRERIRQIEAKALRKLRHHSWASKLGGFVEQWETALSEMQEEEE' A
#
# COMPACT_ATOMS: atom_id res chain seq x y z
N GLY A 1 -10.48 0.02 -12.55
CA GLY A 1 -9.86 -1.07 -13.32
C GLY A 1 -8.38 -1.09 -13.03
N MET A 2 -7.96 -1.99 -12.14
CA MET A 2 -6.61 -2.54 -11.90
C MET A 2 -6.75 -3.30 -10.58
N THR A 3 -7.38 -4.47 -10.64
CA THR A 3 -7.62 -5.39 -9.50
C THR A 3 -6.71 -6.62 -9.62
N GLN A 4 -5.51 -6.44 -10.19
CA GLN A 4 -4.53 -7.50 -10.32
C GLN A 4 -3.24 -7.01 -9.67
N ASP A 5 -2.79 -7.74 -8.67
CA ASP A 5 -1.48 -7.55 -8.06
C ASP A 5 -0.42 -7.99 -9.05
N PHE A 6 0.62 -7.17 -9.20
CA PHE A 6 1.76 -7.48 -10.06
C PHE A 6 2.98 -7.79 -9.22
N THR A 7 3.73 -8.80 -9.63
CA THR A 7 5.03 -9.12 -9.04
C THR A 7 6.07 -8.05 -9.41
N LEU A 8 7.14 -7.91 -8.61
CA LEU A 8 8.23 -6.98 -8.89
C LEU A 8 8.89 -7.22 -10.26
N GLU A 9 8.93 -8.48 -10.70
CA GLU A 9 9.43 -8.91 -11.99
C GLU A 9 8.52 -8.46 -13.15
N GLU A 10 7.21 -8.56 -13.01
CA GLU A 10 6.24 -8.11 -14.02
C GLU A 10 6.26 -6.59 -14.16
N VAL A 11 6.28 -5.87 -13.03
CA VAL A 11 6.43 -4.41 -13.03
C VAL A 11 7.77 -4.02 -13.64
N GLY A 12 8.86 -4.72 -13.30
CA GLY A 12 10.17 -4.49 -13.90
C GLY A 12 10.14 -4.60 -15.43
N LYS A 13 9.49 -5.63 -15.98
CA LYS A 13 9.32 -5.80 -17.43
C LYS A 13 8.49 -4.69 -18.07
N GLN A 14 7.40 -4.26 -17.43
CA GLN A 14 6.54 -3.20 -17.96
C GLN A 14 7.25 -1.85 -18.06
N PHE A 15 8.12 -1.54 -17.11
CA PHE A 15 8.84 -0.27 -17.03
C PHE A 15 10.27 -0.33 -17.57
N ASP A 16 10.69 -1.46 -18.15
CA ASP A 16 12.05 -1.74 -18.64
C ASP A 16 13.14 -1.44 -17.58
N VAL A 17 12.88 -1.90 -16.35
CA VAL A 17 13.78 -1.75 -15.22
C VAL A 17 14.00 -3.06 -14.50
N THR A 18 15.07 -3.12 -13.72
CA THR A 18 15.38 -4.32 -12.93
C THR A 18 14.41 -4.50 -11.77
N ARG A 19 14.20 -5.75 -11.37
CA ARG A 19 13.45 -6.13 -10.15
C ARG A 19 13.91 -5.34 -8.92
N GLU A 20 15.24 -5.21 -8.73
CA GLU A 20 15.79 -4.49 -7.58
C GLU A 20 15.48 -2.99 -7.64
N ARG A 21 15.37 -2.41 -8.85
CA ARG A 21 14.94 -1.02 -9.01
C ARG A 21 13.50 -0.82 -8.54
N ILE A 22 12.59 -1.74 -8.86
CA ILE A 22 11.21 -1.69 -8.36
C ILE A 22 11.19 -1.81 -6.83
N ARG A 23 11.96 -2.75 -6.25
CA ARG A 23 12.09 -2.91 -4.79
C ARG A 23 12.59 -1.64 -4.09
N GLN A 24 13.57 -0.95 -4.67
CA GLN A 24 14.09 0.32 -4.14
C GLN A 24 13.03 1.43 -4.18
N ILE A 25 12.26 1.51 -5.27
CA ILE A 25 11.18 2.50 -5.42
C ILE A 25 10.09 2.23 -4.39
N GLU A 26 9.70 0.98 -4.20
CA GLU A 26 8.74 0.54 -3.18
C GLU A 26 9.18 0.95 -1.78
N ALA A 27 10.40 0.57 -1.36
CA ALA A 27 10.93 0.94 -0.05
C ALA A 27 10.97 2.47 0.15
N LYS A 28 11.32 3.22 -0.90
CA LYS A 28 11.32 4.68 -0.87
C LYS A 28 9.92 5.26 -0.77
N ALA A 29 8.93 4.67 -1.46
CA ALA A 29 7.53 5.07 -1.40
C ALA A 29 6.95 4.81 -0.01
N LEU A 30 7.11 3.60 0.53
CA LEU A 30 6.68 3.24 1.89
C LEU A 30 7.27 4.19 2.94
N ARG A 31 8.56 4.50 2.84
CA ARG A 31 9.21 5.48 3.75
C ARG A 31 8.58 6.87 3.66
N LYS A 32 8.20 7.33 2.46
CA LYS A 32 7.54 8.63 2.28
C LYS A 32 6.10 8.63 2.81
N LEU A 33 5.36 7.54 2.59
CA LEU A 33 3.98 7.38 3.07
C LEU A 33 3.91 7.35 4.61
N ARG A 34 4.94 6.81 5.27
CA ARG A 34 5.07 6.79 6.74
C ARG A 34 5.45 8.13 7.37
N HIS A 35 5.83 9.14 6.60
CA HIS A 35 6.22 10.44 7.14
C HIS A 35 4.98 11.25 7.54
N HIS A 36 5.00 11.94 8.70
CA HIS A 36 3.82 12.58 9.31
C HIS A 36 2.99 13.44 8.34
N SER A 37 3.64 14.21 7.47
CA SER A 37 2.97 15.08 6.49
C SER A 37 2.18 14.34 5.41
N TRP A 38 2.51 13.08 5.11
CA TRP A 38 1.79 12.21 4.18
C TRP A 38 0.90 11.22 4.92
N ALA A 39 1.33 10.75 6.10
CA ALA A 39 0.55 9.90 6.99
C ALA A 39 -0.76 10.59 7.40
N SER A 40 -0.77 11.90 7.71
CA SER A 40 -2.03 12.59 8.04
C SER A 40 -3.06 12.62 6.90
N LYS A 41 -2.62 12.52 5.63
CA LYS A 41 -3.53 12.47 4.48
C LYS A 41 -4.12 11.08 4.25
N LEU A 42 -3.43 10.05 4.73
CA LEU A 42 -3.83 8.64 4.63
C LEU A 42 -4.42 8.11 5.95
N GLY A 43 -4.20 8.81 7.06
CA GLY A 43 -4.61 8.39 8.40
C GLY A 43 -6.11 8.25 8.54
N GLY A 44 -6.88 9.17 7.95
CA GLY A 44 -8.35 9.06 7.92
C GLY A 44 -8.86 7.86 7.11
N PHE A 45 -8.07 7.34 6.16
CA PHE A 45 -8.39 6.06 5.53
C PHE A 45 -8.06 4.91 6.48
N VAL A 46 -6.85 4.87 7.03
CA VAL A 46 -6.42 3.79 7.94
C VAL A 46 -7.34 3.65 9.17
N GLU A 47 -7.72 4.76 9.81
CA GLU A 47 -8.70 4.75 10.92
C GLU A 47 -10.06 4.19 10.48
N GLN A 48 -10.58 4.57 9.30
CA GLN A 48 -11.83 4.01 8.79
C GLN A 48 -11.75 2.49 8.55
N TRP A 49 -10.61 1.99 8.07
CA TRP A 49 -10.41 0.54 7.89
C TRP A 49 -10.31 -0.20 9.22
N GLU A 50 -9.66 0.38 10.23
CA GLU A 50 -9.58 -0.20 11.58
C GLU A 50 -10.94 -0.20 12.29
N THR A 51 -11.73 0.87 12.16
CA THR A 51 -13.11 0.92 12.66
C THR A 51 -14.00 -0.10 11.97
N ALA A 52 -13.97 -0.17 10.63
CA ALA A 52 -14.77 -1.13 9.87
C ALA A 52 -14.39 -2.59 10.17
N LEU A 53 -13.09 -2.90 10.36
CA LEU A 53 -12.64 -4.24 10.76
C LEU A 53 -13.12 -4.60 12.19
N SER A 54 -13.16 -3.64 13.10
CA SER A 54 -13.63 -3.86 14.47
C SER A 54 -15.15 -4.08 14.54
N GLU A 55 -15.92 -3.31 13.75
CA GLU A 55 -17.38 -3.48 13.64
C GLU A 55 -17.76 -4.82 13.00
N MET A 56 -16.99 -5.29 12.00
CA MET A 56 -17.21 -6.60 11.38
C MET A 56 -16.89 -7.79 12.31
N GLN A 57 -15.99 -7.61 13.29
CA GLN A 57 -15.69 -8.65 14.28
C GLN A 57 -16.73 -8.73 15.40
N GLU A 58 -17.47 -7.65 15.67
CA GLU A 58 -18.56 -7.63 16.66
C GLU A 58 -19.88 -8.24 16.13
N GLU A 59 -20.09 -8.28 14.81
CA GLU A 59 -21.29 -8.89 14.21
C GLU A 59 -21.23 -10.43 14.06
N GLU A 60 -20.05 -11.05 14.25
CA GLU A 60 -19.86 -12.51 14.21
C GLU A 60 -19.93 -13.20 15.60
N GLU A 61 -20.10 -12.46 16.71
CA GLU A 61 -20.41 -12.97 18.06
C GLU A 61 -21.91 -12.89 18.41
#